data_AF-A0A9D9HRR4-F1
#
_entry.id   AF-A0A9D9HRR4-F1
#
_cell.length_a   1.000
_cell.length_b   1.000
_cell.length_c   1.000
_cell.angle_alpha   90.00
_cell.angle_beta   90.00
_cell.angle_gamma   90.00
#
_symmetry.space_group_name_H-M   'P 1'
#
loop_
_entity.id
_entity.type
_entity.pdbx_description
1 polymer ?
#
loop_
_entity_poly.entity_id
_entity_poly.type
_entity_poly.pdbx_seq_one_letter_code
_entity_poly.pdbx_strand_id
1 'polypeptide(L)'
;MKKSLFVLEAVTFTKKRRRHKDDYQPFTTDISFISFHKRFEEAETGISRFLNENNTWDDIYCFYIRQVPQGVFLTPYCLDGYAVWLYDQHGTLIDERPYPSYQFGNHFNGRSKERLRFHIGDVVEYRGELCIVISVPEEHYDRMLDDSDDCYCVLYLNQDFDSCEFYHSHPECIKVMSPRFPISQEVQNQITRVKEWYAKCLE
;
A
#
# COMPACT_ATOMS: atom_id res chain seq x y z
N MET A 1 5.84 -23.67 17.98
CA MET A 1 5.48 -22.42 17.28
C MET A 1 6.24 -21.28 17.93
N LYS A 2 6.90 -20.42 17.14
CA LYS A 2 7.46 -19.16 17.67
C LYS A 2 6.29 -18.36 18.23
N LYS A 3 6.41 -17.78 19.43
CA LYS A 3 5.35 -16.96 20.01
C LYS A 3 5.18 -15.70 19.15
N SER A 4 3.99 -15.48 18.63
CA SER A 4 3.66 -14.31 17.80
C SER A 4 2.53 -13.52 18.44
N LEU A 5 2.48 -12.24 18.11
CA LEU A 5 1.41 -11.32 18.43
C LEU A 5 0.81 -10.80 17.12
N PHE A 6 -0.48 -10.52 17.11
CA PHE A 6 -1.16 -9.91 15.98
C PHE A 6 -1.51 -8.47 16.32
N VAL A 7 -0.97 -7.53 15.56
CA VAL A 7 -1.20 -6.10 15.72
C VAL A 7 -2.22 -5.67 14.68
N LEU A 8 -3.40 -5.25 15.13
CA LEU A 8 -4.41 -4.63 14.28
C LEU A 8 -4.21 -3.11 14.32
N GLU A 9 -4.02 -2.52 13.15
CA GLU A 9 -3.89 -1.08 12.92
C GLU A 9 -5.07 -0.60 12.08
N ALA A 10 -5.79 0.43 12.54
CA ALA A 10 -6.69 1.19 11.67
C ALA A 10 -5.97 2.44 11.18
N VAL A 11 -5.99 2.65 9.87
CA VAL A 11 -5.40 3.82 9.23
C VAL A 11 -6.54 4.71 8.79
N THR A 12 -6.50 6.00 9.15
CA THR A 12 -7.42 7.01 8.64
C THR A 12 -6.70 7.96 7.69
N PHE A 13 -7.47 8.76 6.94
CA PHE A 13 -6.93 9.78 6.07
C PHE A 13 -7.47 11.17 6.41
N THR A 14 -6.69 12.21 6.14
CA THR A 14 -7.12 13.61 6.24
C THR A 14 -6.74 14.36 4.97
N LYS A 15 -7.74 14.95 4.29
CA LYS A 15 -7.51 15.78 3.09
C LYS A 15 -6.76 17.06 3.47
N LYS A 16 -5.69 17.40 2.73
CA LYS A 16 -4.88 18.59 3.03
C LYS A 16 -5.57 19.93 2.72
N ARG A 17 -6.55 19.99 1.80
CA ARG A 17 -7.35 21.21 1.55
C ARG A 17 -8.84 20.85 1.42
N ARG A 18 -9.73 21.73 1.87
CA ARG A 18 -11.20 21.51 1.83
C ARG A 18 -11.91 22.15 0.62
N ARG A 19 -11.22 22.95 -0.21
CA ARG A 19 -11.88 23.97 -1.06
C ARG A 19 -11.83 23.81 -2.58
N HIS A 20 -11.07 22.88 -3.16
CA HIS A 20 -11.13 22.61 -4.61
C HIS A 20 -11.76 21.24 -4.83
N LYS A 21 -12.98 21.27 -5.38
CA LYS A 21 -13.86 20.11 -5.54
C LYS A 21 -13.37 19.14 -6.62
N ASP A 22 -12.43 19.60 -7.45
CA ASP A 22 -12.18 19.01 -8.76
C ASP A 22 -10.72 18.58 -8.97
N ASP A 23 -9.92 18.37 -7.93
CA ASP A 23 -8.58 17.75 -8.08
C ASP A 23 -8.44 16.63 -7.06
N TYR A 24 -7.83 15.51 -7.45
CA TYR A 24 -7.46 14.44 -6.53
C TYR A 24 -6.49 15.02 -5.51
N GLN A 25 -7.03 15.48 -4.38
CA GLN A 25 -6.24 16.25 -3.46
C GLN A 25 -5.28 15.35 -2.70
N PRO A 26 -4.01 15.75 -2.57
CA PRO A 26 -3.10 15.07 -1.68
C PRO A 26 -3.69 15.02 -0.27
N PHE A 27 -3.58 13.86 0.35
CA PHE A 27 -4.00 13.66 1.73
C PHE A 27 -2.87 13.03 2.53
N THR A 28 -3.04 13.00 3.84
CA THR A 28 -2.15 12.28 4.74
C THR A 28 -2.89 11.12 5.35
N THR A 29 -2.20 10.01 5.54
CA THR A 29 -2.70 8.89 6.33
C THR A 29 -2.06 8.91 7.71
N ASP A 30 -2.81 8.47 8.72
CA ASP A 30 -2.29 8.30 10.08
C ASP A 30 -2.84 7.02 10.71
N ILE A 31 -2.09 6.43 11.64
CA ILE A 31 -2.56 5.28 12.41
C ILE A 31 -3.41 5.83 13.56
N SER A 32 -4.73 5.74 13.42
CA SER A 32 -5.68 6.28 14.39
C SER A 32 -5.98 5.31 15.54
N PHE A 33 -5.76 4.01 15.31
CA PHE A 33 -6.05 2.97 16.29
C PHE A 33 -5.07 1.81 16.16
N ILE A 34 -4.67 1.26 17.31
CA ILE A 34 -3.84 0.06 17.41
C ILE A 34 -4.43 -0.86 18.50
N SER A 35 -4.52 -2.16 18.21
CA SER A 35 -4.84 -3.18 19.20
C SER A 35 -4.01 -4.45 19.02
N PHE A 36 -3.87 -5.22 20.09
CA PHE A 36 -2.99 -6.38 20.15
C PHE A 36 -3.77 -7.64 20.51
N HIS A 37 -3.56 -8.70 19.73
CA HIS A 37 -4.30 -9.95 19.84
C HIS A 37 -3.36 -11.15 19.86
N LYS A 38 -3.76 -12.23 20.55
CA LYS A 38 -2.94 -13.44 20.64
C LYS A 38 -3.14 -14.36 19.44
N ARG A 39 -4.30 -14.24 18.78
CA ARG A 39 -4.68 -15.04 17.61
C ARG A 39 -5.07 -14.14 16.45
N PHE A 40 -4.90 -14.64 15.23
CA PHE A 40 -5.22 -13.90 14.01
C PHE A 40 -6.72 -13.61 13.92
N GLU A 41 -7.55 -14.60 14.22
CA GLU A 41 -9.01 -14.53 14.14
C GLU A 41 -9.59 -13.50 15.13
N GLU A 42 -8.91 -13.29 16.26
CA GLU A 42 -9.26 -12.24 17.23
C GLU A 42 -9.00 -10.84 16.66
N ALA A 43 -7.89 -10.66 15.94
CA ALA A 43 -7.58 -9.43 15.26
C ALA A 43 -8.59 -9.14 14.13
N GLU A 44 -8.95 -10.15 13.33
CA GLU A 44 -9.99 -10.01 12.30
C GLU A 44 -11.35 -9.63 12.89
N THR A 45 -11.77 -10.31 13.96
CA THR A 45 -13.00 -9.96 14.69
C THR A 45 -12.94 -8.52 15.23
N GLY A 46 -11.73 -8.07 15.59
CA GLY A 46 -11.45 -6.70 16.00
C GLY A 46 -11.79 -5.64 14.95
N ILE A 47 -11.63 -5.94 13.66
CA ILE A 47 -11.99 -5.04 12.55
C ILE A 47 -13.51 -4.82 12.54
N SER A 48 -14.29 -5.90 12.55
CA SER A 48 -15.76 -5.80 12.54
C SER A 48 -16.29 -5.05 13.76
N ARG A 49 -15.70 -5.30 14.94
CA ARG A 49 -16.04 -4.55 16.15
C ARG A 49 -15.73 -3.06 16.01
N PHE A 50 -14.54 -2.72 15.51
CA PHE A 50 -14.14 -1.33 15.28
C PHE A 50 -15.11 -0.61 14.34
N LEU A 51 -15.47 -1.24 13.22
CA LEU A 51 -16.43 -0.70 12.25
C LEU A 51 -17.82 -0.49 12.85
N ASN A 52 -18.28 -1.41 13.71
CA ASN A 52 -19.57 -1.29 14.39
C ASN A 52 -19.58 -0.15 15.41
N GLU A 53 -18.50 0.02 16.17
CA GLU A 53 -18.35 1.09 17.17
C GLU A 53 -18.15 2.47 16.55
N ASN A 54 -17.56 2.52 15.34
CA ASN A 54 -17.20 3.75 14.63
C ASN A 54 -17.92 3.87 13.28
N ASN A 55 -19.17 3.42 13.21
CA ASN A 55 -19.95 3.37 11.97
C ASN A 55 -20.19 4.74 11.29
N THR A 56 -19.88 5.84 11.96
CA THR A 56 -19.96 7.21 11.45
C THR A 56 -18.66 7.73 10.85
N TRP A 57 -17.55 7.01 10.97
CA TRP A 57 -16.25 7.43 10.45
C TRP A 57 -16.20 7.19 8.94
N ASP A 58 -16.13 8.29 8.17
CA ASP A 58 -15.96 8.27 6.71
C ASP A 58 -14.49 8.41 6.28
N ASP A 59 -13.58 8.53 7.26
CA ASP A 59 -12.17 8.78 7.08
C ASP A 59 -11.29 7.52 7.20
N ILE A 60 -11.89 6.34 7.39
CA ILE A 60 -11.15 5.07 7.42
C ILE A 60 -10.53 4.81 6.04
N TYR A 61 -9.21 4.70 6.02
CA TYR A 61 -8.43 4.41 4.84
C TYR A 61 -8.29 2.91 4.62
N CYS A 62 -7.73 2.19 5.58
CA CYS A 62 -7.56 0.74 5.52
C CYS A 62 -7.29 0.17 6.91
N PHE A 63 -7.23 -1.16 7.00
CA PHE A 63 -6.70 -1.84 8.17
C PHE A 63 -5.50 -2.70 7.79
N TYR A 64 -4.53 -2.78 8.69
CA TYR A 64 -3.46 -3.77 8.63
C TYR A 64 -3.59 -4.73 9.81
N ILE A 65 -3.41 -6.01 9.56
CA ILE A 65 -3.06 -6.98 10.60
C ILE A 65 -1.61 -7.37 10.37
N ARG A 66 -0.75 -7.19 11.37
CA ARG A 66 0.67 -7.61 11.32
C ARG A 66 0.91 -8.75 12.27
N GLN A 67 1.49 -9.83 11.78
CA GLN A 67 2.03 -10.87 12.64
C GLN A 67 3.46 -10.52 13.01
N VAL A 68 3.72 -10.29 14.29
CA VAL A 68 5.04 -9.91 14.79
C VAL A 68 5.55 -10.90 15.84
N PRO A 69 6.88 -11.08 15.99
CA PRO A 69 7.44 -11.87 17.07
C PRO A 69 7.15 -11.27 18.44
N GLN A 70 6.78 -12.12 19.40
CA GLN A 70 6.65 -11.71 20.78
C GLN A 70 8.03 -11.64 21.45
N GLY A 71 8.32 -10.53 22.14
CA GLY A 71 9.53 -10.37 22.94
C GLY A 71 10.79 -9.99 22.14
N VAL A 72 10.62 -9.59 20.88
CA VAL A 72 11.69 -9.06 20.03
C VAL A 72 11.48 -7.56 19.86
N PHE A 73 12.57 -6.79 19.94
CA PHE A 73 12.54 -5.37 19.65
C PHE A 73 12.41 -5.17 18.14
N LEU A 74 11.34 -4.51 17.71
CA LEU A 74 11.13 -4.17 16.31
C LEU A 74 11.64 -2.76 16.05
N THR A 75 12.11 -2.50 14.83
CA THR A 75 12.44 -1.12 14.46
C THR A 75 11.15 -0.28 14.41
N PRO A 76 11.18 0.98 14.85
CA PRO A 76 9.97 1.82 14.89
C PRO A 76 9.51 2.29 13.51
N TYR A 77 10.36 2.20 12.49
CA TYR A 77 10.11 2.77 11.15
C TYR A 77 9.50 1.75 10.17
N CYS A 78 9.75 0.47 10.40
CA CYS A 78 9.17 -0.63 9.67
C CYS A 78 8.77 -1.65 10.73
N LEU A 79 7.48 -1.89 10.92
CA LEU A 79 7.04 -3.01 11.75
C LEU A 79 7.35 -4.31 11.02
N ASP A 80 8.64 -4.65 11.04
CA ASP A 80 9.19 -5.92 10.63
C ASP A 80 8.37 -7.02 11.30
N GLY A 81 8.03 -8.02 10.52
CA GLY A 81 7.08 -9.02 10.96
C GLY A 81 7.16 -10.25 10.09
N TYR A 82 6.44 -11.28 10.52
CA TYR A 82 6.35 -12.55 9.83
C TYR A 82 5.35 -12.52 8.68
N ALA A 83 4.32 -11.69 8.76
CA ALA A 83 3.30 -11.53 7.73
C ALA A 83 2.50 -10.25 7.94
N VAL A 84 1.88 -9.75 6.87
CA VAL A 84 0.96 -8.61 6.91
C VAL A 84 -0.26 -8.90 6.05
N TRP A 85 -1.45 -8.56 6.54
CA TRP A 85 -2.71 -8.62 5.81
C TRP A 85 -3.29 -7.22 5.70
N LEU A 86 -3.72 -6.84 4.51
CA LEU A 86 -4.31 -5.55 4.19
C LEU A 86 -5.80 -5.72 3.92
N TYR A 87 -6.61 -4.95 4.65
CA TYR A 87 -8.05 -4.89 4.47
C TYR A 87 -8.47 -3.50 4.00
N ASP A 88 -9.49 -3.44 3.16
CA ASP A 88 -10.11 -2.18 2.75
C ASP A 88 -10.85 -1.49 3.91
N GLN A 89 -11.42 -0.31 3.65
CA GLN A 89 -12.19 0.45 4.64
C GLN A 89 -13.45 -0.26 5.16
N HIS A 90 -13.87 -1.35 4.53
CA HIS A 90 -15.03 -2.14 4.91
C HIS A 90 -14.64 -3.42 5.67
N GLY A 91 -13.33 -3.65 5.87
CA GLY A 91 -12.82 -4.85 6.51
C GLY A 91 -12.75 -6.06 5.59
N THR A 92 -12.76 -5.85 4.27
CA THR A 92 -12.54 -6.92 3.28
C THR A 92 -11.04 -7.10 3.07
N LEU A 93 -10.53 -8.33 3.15
CA LEU A 93 -9.13 -8.63 2.82
C LEU A 93 -8.90 -8.36 1.32
N ILE A 94 -7.92 -7.54 0.98
CA ILE A 94 -7.61 -7.16 -0.41
C ILE A 94 -6.18 -7.49 -0.83
N ASP A 95 -5.25 -7.64 0.11
CA ASP A 95 -3.86 -8.04 -0.17
C ASP A 95 -3.20 -8.67 1.06
N GLU A 96 -2.09 -9.34 0.85
CA GLU A 96 -1.25 -9.85 1.93
C GLU A 96 0.21 -9.96 1.49
N ARG A 97 1.08 -9.92 2.51
CA ARG A 97 2.50 -10.24 2.43
C ARG A 97 2.73 -11.50 3.29
N PRO A 98 2.64 -12.71 2.71
CA PRO A 98 2.61 -13.97 3.46
C PRO A 98 4.01 -14.47 3.83
N TYR A 99 4.98 -13.57 3.96
CA TYR A 99 6.37 -13.91 4.25
C TYR A 99 7.01 -12.88 5.19
N PRO A 100 7.99 -13.32 6.01
CA PRO A 100 8.73 -12.43 6.88
C PRO A 100 9.55 -11.39 6.13
N SER A 101 9.75 -10.23 6.75
CA SER A 101 10.74 -9.26 6.26
C SER A 101 12.17 -9.80 6.39
N TYR A 102 13.10 -9.16 5.68
CA TYR A 102 14.50 -9.57 5.60
C TYR A 102 15.16 -9.89 6.96
N GLN A 103 14.81 -9.14 8.02
CA GLN A 103 15.36 -9.32 9.37
C GLN A 103 15.03 -10.69 9.99
N PHE A 104 13.95 -11.32 9.55
CA PHE A 104 13.49 -12.62 10.05
C PHE A 104 13.88 -13.78 9.13
N GLY A 105 14.66 -13.52 8.09
CA GLY A 105 15.33 -14.53 7.27
C GLY A 105 14.41 -15.23 6.28
N ASN A 106 13.44 -14.53 5.69
CA ASN A 106 12.63 -15.08 4.62
C ASN A 106 12.84 -14.34 3.31
N HIS A 107 12.70 -15.13 2.24
CA HIS A 107 12.98 -14.70 0.89
C HIS A 107 11.65 -14.56 0.15
N PHE A 108 11.41 -13.38 -0.41
CA PHE A 108 10.36 -13.22 -1.41
C PHE A 108 10.76 -14.05 -2.64
N ASN A 109 9.85 -14.85 -3.16
CA ASN A 109 10.13 -15.77 -4.28
C ASN A 109 9.36 -15.39 -5.56
N GLY A 110 8.73 -14.21 -5.56
CA GLY A 110 7.83 -13.76 -6.61
C GLY A 110 6.36 -13.73 -6.17
N ARG A 111 5.55 -13.01 -6.96
CA ARG A 111 4.11 -12.82 -6.76
C ARG A 111 3.37 -13.29 -8.00
N SER A 112 2.51 -14.29 -7.85
CA SER A 112 1.76 -14.82 -8.99
C SER A 112 0.86 -13.74 -9.61
N LYS A 113 0.61 -13.83 -10.92
CA LYS A 113 -0.16 -12.81 -11.64
C LYS A 113 -1.59 -12.67 -11.11
N GLU A 114 -2.18 -13.76 -10.60
CA GLU A 114 -3.51 -13.78 -10.01
C GLU A 114 -3.57 -13.03 -8.66
N ARG A 115 -2.41 -12.83 -8.03
CA ARG A 115 -2.26 -12.09 -6.76
C ARG A 115 -1.86 -10.63 -6.97
N LEU A 116 -1.67 -10.20 -8.21
CA LEU A 116 -1.48 -8.78 -8.53
C LEU A 116 -2.82 -8.06 -8.46
N ARG A 117 -2.85 -6.94 -7.73
CA ARG A 117 -4.01 -6.05 -7.66
C ARG A 117 -4.00 -5.02 -8.78
N PHE A 118 -2.81 -4.66 -9.24
CA PHE A 118 -2.58 -3.61 -10.22
C PHE A 118 -1.61 -4.08 -11.30
N HIS A 119 -1.77 -3.52 -12.48
CA HIS A 119 -1.01 -3.84 -13.68
C HIS A 119 -0.32 -2.59 -14.22
N ILE A 120 0.66 -2.80 -15.10
CA ILE A 120 1.35 -1.69 -15.79
C ILE A 120 0.32 -0.79 -16.49
N GLY A 121 0.43 0.50 -16.25
CA GLY A 121 -0.48 1.54 -16.76
C GLY A 121 -1.65 1.89 -15.83
N ASP A 122 -1.90 1.10 -14.78
CA ASP A 122 -2.93 1.41 -13.80
C ASP A 122 -2.58 2.69 -13.03
N VAL A 123 -3.60 3.49 -12.74
CA VAL A 123 -3.49 4.66 -11.87
C VAL A 123 -3.84 4.22 -10.46
N VAL A 124 -2.90 4.41 -9.54
CA VAL A 124 -2.96 3.93 -8.17
C VAL A 124 -2.66 5.07 -7.21
N GLU A 125 -2.87 4.82 -5.93
CA GLU A 125 -2.57 5.74 -4.85
C GLU A 125 -1.45 5.19 -3.97
N TYR A 126 -0.47 6.05 -3.68
CA TYR A 126 0.61 5.78 -2.74
C TYR A 126 0.98 7.06 -1.96
N ARG A 127 1.10 6.96 -0.64
CA ARG A 127 1.38 8.08 0.29
C ARG A 127 0.46 9.30 0.08
N GLY A 128 -0.80 9.04 -0.28
CA GLY A 128 -1.81 10.07 -0.50
C GLY A 128 -1.66 10.83 -1.82
N GLU A 129 -0.88 10.33 -2.77
CA GLU A 129 -0.69 10.89 -4.11
C GLU A 129 -1.04 9.86 -5.19
N LEU A 130 -1.50 10.34 -6.35
CA LEU A 130 -1.71 9.48 -7.52
C LEU A 130 -0.40 9.17 -8.20
N CYS A 131 -0.24 7.91 -8.59
CA CYS A 131 0.90 7.40 -9.32
C CYS A 131 0.43 6.48 -10.46
N ILE A 132 1.30 6.22 -11.44
CA ILE A 132 1.08 5.26 -12.52
C ILE A 132 2.00 4.07 -12.30
N VAL A 133 1.46 2.86 -12.32
CA VAL A 133 2.27 1.63 -12.25
C VAL A 133 3.06 1.48 -13.55
N ILE A 134 4.39 1.38 -13.47
CA ILE A 134 5.28 1.23 -14.62
C ILE A 134 6.03 -0.11 -14.61
N SER A 135 6.10 -0.78 -13.45
CA SER A 135 6.54 -2.17 -13.33
C SER A 135 5.78 -2.87 -12.20
N VAL A 136 5.69 -4.19 -12.30
CA VAL A 136 5.08 -5.09 -11.31
C VAL A 136 6.13 -6.10 -10.83
N PRO A 137 5.99 -6.68 -9.63
CA PRO A 137 6.91 -7.72 -9.18
C PRO A 137 6.82 -8.96 -10.10
N GLU A 138 7.93 -9.68 -10.24
CA GLU A 138 7.98 -10.87 -11.08
C GLU A 138 7.22 -12.04 -10.44
N GLU A 139 6.74 -12.95 -11.30
CA GLU A 139 6.04 -14.15 -10.88
C GLU A 139 6.95 -15.10 -10.10
N HIS A 140 8.22 -15.12 -10.49
CA HIS A 140 9.26 -15.92 -9.87
C HIS A 140 10.60 -15.20 -9.97
N TYR A 141 11.40 -15.30 -8.92
CA TYR A 141 12.80 -14.88 -8.94
C TYR A 141 13.72 -16.08 -8.69
N ASP A 142 14.71 -16.27 -9.56
CA ASP A 142 15.71 -17.35 -9.45
C ASP A 142 16.68 -17.16 -8.27
N ARG A 143 16.64 -15.99 -7.63
CA ARG A 143 17.50 -15.61 -6.52
C ARG A 143 16.68 -15.28 -5.28
N MET A 144 17.30 -15.44 -4.13
CA MET A 144 16.77 -15.01 -2.85
C MET A 144 16.64 -13.48 -2.82
N LEU A 145 15.40 -13.01 -2.76
CA LEU A 145 15.05 -11.60 -2.67
C LEU A 145 14.48 -11.26 -1.30
N ASP A 146 14.48 -9.98 -0.96
CA ASP A 146 13.96 -9.52 0.32
C ASP A 146 12.56 -8.90 0.17
N ASP A 147 12.00 -8.33 1.24
CA ASP A 147 10.67 -7.75 1.19
C ASP A 147 10.57 -6.46 0.38
N SER A 148 11.69 -5.81 0.04
CA SER A 148 11.71 -4.66 -0.87
C SER A 148 11.43 -5.05 -2.33
N ASP A 149 11.57 -6.33 -2.68
CA ASP A 149 11.35 -6.82 -4.04
C ASP A 149 9.87 -7.12 -4.36
N ASP A 150 9.00 -7.24 -3.36
CA ASP A 150 7.54 -7.31 -3.55
C ASP A 150 6.93 -5.92 -3.69
N CYS A 151 7.43 -5.20 -4.68
CA CYS A 151 7.07 -3.82 -4.92
C CYS A 151 6.53 -3.62 -6.33
N TYR A 152 5.61 -2.66 -6.46
CA TYR A 152 5.39 -2.02 -7.74
C TYR A 152 6.50 -0.99 -7.97
N CYS A 153 6.84 -0.70 -9.22
CA CYS A 153 7.50 0.56 -9.56
C CYS A 153 6.43 1.54 -10.04
N VAL A 154 6.37 2.71 -9.43
CA VAL A 154 5.33 3.71 -9.72
C VAL A 154 5.92 5.07 -10.07
N LEU A 155 5.31 5.74 -11.04
CA LEU A 155 5.68 7.07 -11.52
C LEU A 155 4.70 8.12 -10.98
N TYR A 156 5.21 9.17 -10.34
CA TYR A 156 4.34 10.26 -9.86
C TYR A 156 3.81 11.12 -11.01
N LEU A 157 2.72 11.85 -10.81
CA LEU A 157 2.15 12.71 -11.87
C LEU A 157 2.89 14.03 -12.08
N ASN A 158 3.75 14.44 -11.15
CA ASN A 158 4.49 15.71 -11.16
C ASN A 158 5.89 15.58 -11.75
N GLN A 159 6.00 14.94 -12.92
CA GLN A 159 7.28 14.73 -13.60
C GLN A 159 7.87 16.04 -14.16
N ASP A 160 9.20 16.07 -14.24
CA ASP A 160 9.92 17.06 -15.03
C ASP A 160 9.99 16.59 -16.49
N PHE A 161 9.13 17.16 -17.33
CA PHE A 161 8.98 16.77 -18.72
C PHE A 161 10.17 17.15 -19.61
N ASP A 162 11.05 18.04 -19.14
CA ASP A 162 12.21 18.49 -19.91
C ASP A 162 13.44 17.58 -19.70
N SER A 163 13.37 16.66 -18.74
CA SER A 163 14.40 15.66 -18.46
C SER A 163 13.91 14.25 -18.81
N CYS A 164 14.83 13.28 -18.88
CA CYS A 164 14.51 11.85 -18.87
C CYS A 164 14.75 11.21 -17.49
N GLU A 165 14.92 12.03 -16.45
CA GLU A 165 15.00 11.54 -15.07
C GLU A 165 13.59 11.39 -14.50
N PHE A 166 13.26 10.19 -14.05
CA PHE A 166 11.90 9.87 -13.59
C PHE A 166 11.79 9.98 -12.08
N TYR A 167 10.83 10.78 -11.61
CA TYR A 167 10.40 10.78 -10.21
C TYR A 167 9.53 9.54 -9.97
N HIS A 168 10.15 8.47 -9.49
CA HIS A 168 9.49 7.19 -9.25
C HIS A 168 9.73 6.70 -7.81
N SER A 169 8.98 5.69 -7.41
CA SER A 169 9.13 5.01 -6.12
C SER A 169 8.87 3.51 -6.28
N HIS A 170 9.29 2.75 -5.27
CA HIS A 170 9.15 1.30 -5.20
C HIS A 170 8.29 0.90 -3.99
N PRO A 171 6.99 1.21 -3.99
CA PRO A 171 6.12 0.83 -2.87
C PRO A 171 5.89 -0.68 -2.81
N GLU A 172 6.00 -1.26 -1.61
CA GLU A 172 5.51 -2.62 -1.35
C GLU A 172 4.06 -2.76 -1.86
N CYS A 173 3.71 -3.92 -2.42
CA CYS A 173 2.38 -4.12 -3.00
C CYS A 173 1.23 -3.83 -2.02
N ILE A 174 1.42 -4.19 -0.75
CA ILE A 174 0.48 -3.93 0.35
C ILE A 174 0.36 -2.45 0.76
N LYS A 175 1.17 -1.56 0.19
CA LYS A 175 1.13 -0.10 0.46
C LYS A 175 0.43 0.69 -0.63
N VAL A 176 0.06 0.04 -1.73
CA VAL A 176 -0.61 0.67 -2.88
C VAL A 176 -2.10 0.40 -2.81
N MET A 177 -2.90 1.43 -3.09
CA MET A 177 -4.37 1.38 -3.04
C MET A 177 -4.97 1.87 -4.35
N SER A 178 -6.21 1.47 -4.62
CA SER A 178 -6.99 2.06 -5.71
C SER A 178 -7.28 3.53 -5.38
N PRO A 179 -7.38 4.42 -6.40
CA PRO A 179 -7.78 5.80 -6.18
C PRO A 179 -9.13 5.87 -5.44
N ARG A 180 -9.13 6.54 -4.29
CA ARG A 180 -10.30 6.65 -3.41
C ARG A 180 -11.28 7.73 -3.87
N PHE A 181 -10.75 8.80 -4.45
CA PHE A 181 -11.56 9.94 -4.88
C PHE A 181 -11.75 9.93 -6.40
N PRO A 182 -12.84 10.53 -6.90
CA PRO A 182 -13.00 10.81 -8.32
C PRO A 182 -11.79 11.59 -8.87
N ILE A 183 -11.33 11.20 -10.06
CA ILE A 183 -10.23 11.84 -10.76
C ILE A 183 -10.82 12.79 -11.81
N SER A 184 -10.53 14.08 -11.68
CA SER A 184 -11.05 15.10 -12.60
C SER A 184 -10.45 15.04 -13.99
N GLN A 185 -11.07 15.73 -14.94
CA GLN A 185 -10.58 15.76 -16.32
C GLN A 185 -9.19 16.39 -16.42
N GLU A 186 -8.88 17.40 -15.61
CA GLU A 186 -7.55 18.01 -15.57
C GLU A 186 -6.48 17.01 -15.15
N VAL A 187 -6.73 16.28 -14.06
CA VAL A 187 -5.81 15.23 -13.59
C VAL A 187 -5.72 14.07 -14.59
N GLN A 188 -6.83 13.70 -15.25
CA GLN A 188 -6.81 12.70 -16.33
C GLN A 188 -5.93 13.15 -17.51
N ASN A 189 -6.00 14.42 -17.91
CA ASN A 189 -5.13 14.96 -18.96
C ASN A 189 -3.65 14.90 -18.54
N GLN A 190 -3.35 15.20 -17.27
CA GLN A 190 -2.00 15.07 -16.72
C GLN A 190 -1.51 13.62 -16.72
N ILE A 191 -2.35 12.66 -16.34
CA ILE A 191 -2.04 11.22 -16.42
C ILE A 191 -1.68 10.83 -17.85
N THR A 192 -2.47 11.25 -18.84
CA THR A 192 -2.20 10.98 -20.26
C THR A 192 -0.85 11.56 -20.68
N ARG A 193 -0.58 12.82 -20.34
CA ARG A 193 0.68 13.49 -20.65
C ARG A 193 1.89 12.76 -20.06
N VAL A 194 1.80 12.29 -18.81
CA VAL A 194 2.88 11.54 -18.16
C VAL A 194 3.10 10.19 -18.84
N LYS A 195 2.04 9.47 -19.21
CA LYS A 195 2.16 8.20 -19.96
C LYS A 195 2.83 8.40 -21.31
N GLU A 196 2.42 9.41 -22.07
CA GLU A 196 3.02 9.73 -23.38
C GLU A 196 4.48 10.14 -23.27
N TRP A 197 4.83 10.94 -22.26
CA TRP A 197 6.21 11.33 -22.00
C TRP A 197 7.07 10.13 -21.61
N TYR A 198 6.61 9.30 -20.67
CA TYR A 198 7.35 8.11 -20.23
C TYR A 198 7.62 7.15 -21.39
N ALA A 199 6.64 6.94 -22.27
CA ALA A 199 6.82 6.12 -23.46
C ALA A 199 7.93 6.64 -24.38
N LYS A 200 8.03 7.96 -24.58
CA LYS A 200 9.09 8.58 -25.41
C LYS A 200 10.48 8.44 -24.78
N CYS A 201 10.58 8.46 -23.45
CA CYS A 201 11.87 8.31 -22.78
C CYS A 201 12.39 6.86 -22.78
N LEU A 202 11.57 5.88 -23.16
CA LEU A 202 11.97 4.49 -23.32
C LEU A 202 12.42 4.13 -24.75
N GLU A 203 12.18 5.03 -25.72
CA GLU A 203 12.66 4.91 -27.11
C GLU A 203 14.13 5.37 -27.25
#